data_AF-A0A7K1FFK8-F1
#
_entry.id   AF-A0A7K1FFK8-F1
#
_cell.length_a   1.000
_cell.length_b   1.000
_cell.length_c   1.000
_cell.angle_alpha   90.00
_cell.angle_beta   90.00
_cell.angle_gamma   90.00
#
_symmetry.space_group_name_H-M   'P 1'
#
loop_
_entity.id
_entity.type
_entity.pdbx_description
1 polymer ?
#
loop_
_entity_poly.entity_id
_entity_poly.type
_entity_poly.pdbx_seq_one_letter_code
_entity_poly.pdbx_strand_id
1 'polypeptide(L)'
;MTQADAARSAGVSLATWRRWEEDPAAVSAKTRVACEGALKGMSELERRSLKSAGAFVEAWVDSHRLTPRQAYAIAVELGTWIDTDIGEWLQDPSEPLHDVAPFDRFDLRVMMLVGDSRAWAEAVRQRCRVLYDEVEAGTLPFDRPGPLIDEVLIGAALDGARTWLQDMPELFERIPRRDSVDDDDDEVASVIGDDDWSVVSDIFDDECCWDEWEVPLLRGHPLLPAVLAERHPFRWFDVVEPTGAGYLQRLTGMVVDD
;
A
#
# COMPACT_ATOMS: atom_id res chain seq x y z
N MET A 1 -7.56 20.31 1.50
CA MET A 1 -6.17 20.09 1.91
C MET A 1 -5.88 20.81 3.21
N THR A 2 -5.37 20.08 4.22
CA THR A 2 -4.89 20.67 5.46
C THR A 2 -3.35 20.77 5.45
N GLN A 3 -2.81 21.74 6.18
CA GLN A 3 -1.35 21.89 6.35
C GLN A 3 -0.69 20.68 7.04
N ALA A 4 -1.46 19.87 7.78
CA ALA A 4 -0.91 18.73 8.52
C ALA A 4 -0.52 17.58 7.58
N ASP A 5 -1.25 17.42 6.49
CA ASP A 5 -1.07 16.31 5.58
C ASP A 5 0.06 16.58 4.60
N ALA A 6 0.17 17.82 4.14
CA ALA A 6 1.30 18.25 3.34
C ALA A 6 2.62 18.23 4.15
N ALA A 7 2.54 18.55 5.45
CA ALA A 7 3.66 18.35 6.38
C ALA A 7 4.08 16.88 6.49
N ARG A 8 3.09 15.98 6.62
CA ARG A 8 3.31 14.53 6.71
C ARG A 8 3.96 13.98 5.44
N SER A 9 3.44 14.36 4.27
CA SER A 9 3.99 13.98 2.96
C SER A 9 5.41 14.51 2.76
N ALA A 10 5.74 15.69 3.28
CA ALA A 10 7.10 16.21 3.26
C ALA A 10 8.03 15.64 4.34
N GLY A 11 7.55 14.72 5.20
CA GLY A 11 8.33 14.17 6.31
C GLY A 11 8.70 15.21 7.38
N VAL A 12 7.90 16.27 7.54
CA VAL A 12 8.16 17.38 8.46
C VAL A 12 7.04 17.57 9.47
N SER A 13 7.36 18.21 10.60
CA SER A 13 6.33 18.63 11.55
C SER A 13 5.42 19.72 10.94
N LEU A 14 4.16 19.77 11.38
CA LEU A 14 3.23 20.85 11.00
C LEU A 14 3.79 22.25 11.31
N ALA A 15 4.57 22.39 12.38
CA ALA A 15 5.22 23.67 12.72
C ALA A 15 6.30 24.05 11.69
N THR A 16 7.05 23.07 11.19
CA THR A 16 8.05 23.26 10.12
C THR A 16 7.39 23.62 8.81
N TRP A 17 6.27 22.96 8.48
CA TRP A 17 5.47 23.24 7.29
C TRP A 17 4.94 24.67 7.29
N ARG A 18 4.30 25.11 8.38
CA ARG A 18 3.81 26.49 8.53
C ARG A 18 4.93 27.52 8.40
N ARG A 19 6.09 27.24 8.99
CA ARG A 19 7.26 28.13 8.89
C ARG A 19 7.77 28.25 7.46
N TRP A 20 7.73 27.16 6.69
CA TRP A 20 8.09 27.18 5.27
C TRP A 20 7.03 27.89 4.41
N GLU A 21 5.74 27.73 4.68
CA GLU A 21 4.68 28.49 3.97
C GLU A 21 4.78 30.00 4.20
N GLU A 22 5.10 30.40 5.44
CA GLU A 22 5.28 31.82 5.81
C GLU A 22 6.56 32.42 5.20
N ASP A 23 7.68 31.69 5.27
CA ASP A 23 8.96 32.10 4.69
C ASP A 23 9.80 30.88 4.29
N PRO A 24 9.84 30.51 2.99
CA PRO A 24 10.66 29.40 2.51
C PRO A 24 12.16 29.57 2.79
N ALA A 25 12.64 30.82 2.96
CA ALA A 25 14.04 31.10 3.29
C ALA A 25 14.38 30.79 4.77
N ALA A 26 13.37 30.71 5.65
CA ALA A 26 13.54 30.46 7.08
C ALA A 26 13.76 28.97 7.44
N VAL A 27 13.65 28.06 6.47
CA VAL A 27 13.95 26.63 6.64
C VAL A 27 15.19 26.22 5.86
N SER A 28 15.76 25.07 6.25
CA SER A 28 16.95 24.53 5.57
C SER A 28 16.68 24.26 4.09
N ALA A 29 17.73 24.28 3.25
CA ALA A 29 17.60 23.95 1.84
C ALA A 29 17.00 22.54 1.63
N LYS A 30 17.38 21.56 2.47
CA LYS A 30 16.81 20.20 2.46
C LYS A 30 15.30 20.22 2.75
N THR A 31 14.89 20.92 3.80
CA THR A 31 13.48 21.07 4.19
C THR A 31 12.66 21.78 3.11
N ARG A 32 13.23 22.80 2.46
CA ARG A 32 12.58 23.52 1.36
C ARG A 32 12.31 22.59 0.18
N VAL A 33 13.32 21.80 -0.21
CA VAL A 33 13.18 20.81 -1.29
C VAL A 33 12.12 19.77 -0.95
N ALA A 34 12.09 19.27 0.29
CA ALA A 34 11.07 18.30 0.74
C ALA A 34 9.65 18.89 0.69
N CYS A 35 9.45 20.12 1.17
CA CYS A 35 8.12 20.76 1.12
C CYS A 35 7.68 21.11 -0.32
N GLU A 36 8.60 21.58 -1.17
CA GLU A 36 8.32 21.83 -2.59
C GLU A 36 8.06 20.53 -3.36
N GLY A 37 8.76 19.46 -3.00
CA GLY A 37 8.58 18.10 -3.52
C GLY A 37 7.18 17.59 -3.20
N ALA A 38 6.77 17.67 -1.93
CA ALA A 38 5.43 17.29 -1.50
C ALA A 38 4.32 18.04 -2.28
N LEU A 39 4.42 19.36 -2.45
CA LEU A 39 3.44 20.10 -3.25
C LEU A 39 3.42 19.67 -4.73
N LYS A 40 4.59 19.41 -5.33
CA LYS A 40 4.66 18.95 -6.73
C LYS A 40 4.09 17.55 -6.89
N GLY A 41 4.48 16.61 -6.02
CA GLY A 41 3.96 15.25 -5.98
C GLY A 41 2.44 15.24 -5.85
N MET A 42 1.89 16.05 -4.95
CA MET A 42 0.44 16.22 -4.80
C MET A 42 -0.23 16.77 -6.07
N SER A 43 0.36 17.78 -6.73
CA SER A 43 -0.22 18.32 -7.97
C SER A 43 -0.22 17.31 -9.13
N GLU A 44 0.75 16.39 -9.16
CA GLU A 44 0.82 15.30 -10.12
C GLU A 44 -0.15 14.17 -9.77
N LEU A 45 -0.31 13.89 -8.48
CA LEU A 45 -1.31 12.97 -7.95
C LEU A 45 -2.71 13.45 -8.30
N GLU A 46 -3.07 14.70 -7.95
CA GLU A 46 -4.34 15.34 -8.32
C GLU A 46 -4.58 15.31 -9.84
N ARG A 47 -3.54 15.52 -10.66
CA ARG A 47 -3.68 15.46 -12.12
C ARG A 47 -3.95 14.04 -12.63
N ARG A 48 -3.34 13.01 -12.03
CA ARG A 48 -3.65 11.59 -12.33
C ARG A 48 -5.05 11.22 -11.84
N SER A 49 -5.37 11.61 -10.61
CA SER A 49 -6.68 11.51 -9.97
C SER A 49 -7.83 12.03 -10.83
N LEU A 50 -7.64 13.19 -11.48
CA LEU A 50 -8.63 13.79 -12.36
C LEU A 50 -8.95 12.95 -13.60
N LYS A 51 -8.03 12.08 -14.04
CA LYS A 51 -8.16 11.28 -15.27
C LYS A 51 -8.68 9.85 -14.99
N SER A 52 -8.43 9.30 -13.80
CA SER A 52 -8.65 7.89 -13.49
C SER A 52 -9.94 7.59 -12.72
N ALA A 53 -10.54 8.54 -11.99
CA ALA A 53 -11.71 8.27 -11.12
C ALA A 53 -12.85 7.49 -11.81
N GLY A 54 -13.11 7.76 -13.10
CA GLY A 54 -14.13 7.04 -13.87
C GLY A 54 -13.79 5.55 -14.10
N ALA A 55 -12.51 5.22 -14.31
CA ALA A 55 -12.05 3.84 -14.49
C ALA A 55 -12.27 3.02 -13.22
N PHE A 56 -11.97 3.60 -12.04
CA PHE A 56 -12.22 2.92 -10.77
C PHE A 56 -13.71 2.71 -10.49
N VAL A 57 -14.57 3.66 -10.85
CA VAL A 57 -16.02 3.46 -10.74
C VAL A 57 -16.46 2.31 -11.64
N GLU A 58 -16.05 2.31 -12.91
CA GLU A 58 -16.41 1.27 -13.87
C GLU A 58 -15.93 -0.12 -13.45
N ALA A 59 -14.69 -0.22 -12.96
CA ALA A 59 -14.08 -1.50 -12.59
C ALA A 59 -14.61 -2.09 -11.27
N TRP A 60 -15.01 -1.24 -10.30
CA TRP A 60 -15.28 -1.68 -8.92
C TRP A 60 -16.71 -1.48 -8.45
N VAL A 61 -17.60 -0.85 -9.23
CA VAL A 61 -18.98 -0.54 -8.79
C VAL A 61 -19.74 -1.77 -8.27
N ASP A 62 -19.58 -2.91 -8.94
CA ASP A 62 -20.25 -4.18 -8.61
C ASP A 62 -19.37 -5.14 -7.80
N SER A 63 -18.18 -4.70 -7.36
CA SER A 63 -17.27 -5.55 -6.61
C SER A 63 -17.72 -5.72 -5.15
N HIS A 64 -17.69 -6.96 -4.67
CA HIS A 64 -17.92 -7.32 -3.27
C HIS A 64 -16.64 -7.23 -2.42
N ARG A 65 -15.47 -7.08 -3.05
CA ARG A 65 -14.17 -7.11 -2.36
C ARG A 65 -13.68 -5.73 -1.94
N LEU A 66 -13.89 -4.75 -2.79
CA LEU A 66 -13.50 -3.35 -2.57
C LEU A 66 -14.60 -2.43 -3.08
N THR A 67 -14.73 -1.27 -2.45
CA THR A 67 -15.44 -0.15 -3.06
C THR A 67 -14.56 0.53 -4.10
N PRO A 68 -15.15 1.26 -5.08
CA PRO A 68 -14.37 2.12 -5.96
C PRO A 68 -13.45 3.11 -5.24
N ARG A 69 -13.86 3.63 -4.07
CA ARG A 69 -13.03 4.55 -3.27
C ARG A 69 -11.87 3.85 -2.59
N GLN A 70 -12.10 2.65 -2.06
CA GLN A 70 -11.03 1.85 -1.43
C GLN A 70 -9.98 1.43 -2.46
N ALA A 71 -10.40 0.91 -3.62
CA ALA A 71 -9.50 0.54 -4.71
C ALA A 71 -8.69 1.75 -5.20
N TYR A 72 -9.34 2.90 -5.34
CA TYR A 72 -8.67 4.14 -5.71
C TYR A 72 -7.69 4.64 -4.63
N ALA A 73 -8.03 4.50 -3.35
CA ALA A 73 -7.13 4.85 -2.24
C ALA A 73 -5.88 3.97 -2.22
N ILE A 74 -6.01 2.67 -2.50
CA ILE A 74 -4.88 1.75 -2.67
C ILE A 74 -3.99 2.21 -3.84
N ALA A 75 -4.60 2.59 -4.98
CA ALA A 75 -3.84 3.10 -6.11
C ALA A 75 -3.13 4.44 -5.79
N VAL A 76 -3.74 5.33 -5.01
CA VAL A 76 -3.12 6.58 -4.54
C VAL A 76 -1.88 6.27 -3.69
N GLU A 77 -1.99 5.32 -2.76
CA GLU A 77 -0.86 4.88 -1.92
C GLU A 77 0.29 4.31 -2.77
N LEU A 78 -0.02 3.38 -3.69
CA LEU A 78 0.97 2.82 -4.62
C LEU A 78 1.63 3.90 -5.48
N GLY A 79 0.83 4.83 -6.01
CA GLY A 79 1.28 5.98 -6.80
C GLY A 79 2.26 6.86 -6.02
N THR A 80 1.98 7.09 -4.74
CA THR A 80 2.83 7.87 -3.85
C THR A 80 4.18 7.18 -3.65
N TRP A 81 4.21 5.87 -3.39
CA TRP A 81 5.46 5.13 -3.29
C TRP A 81 6.28 5.15 -4.58
N ILE A 82 5.63 5.05 -5.74
CA ILE A 82 6.30 5.00 -7.05
C ILE A 82 7.07 6.31 -7.31
N ASP A 83 6.46 7.46 -7.07
CA ASP A 83 7.02 8.73 -7.51
C ASP A 83 7.67 9.53 -6.41
N THR A 84 7.16 9.42 -5.19
CA THR A 84 7.64 10.17 -4.03
C THR A 84 8.60 9.30 -3.23
N ASP A 85 8.13 8.27 -2.51
CA ASP A 85 8.98 7.60 -1.51
C ASP A 85 10.14 6.83 -2.14
N ILE A 86 9.85 5.80 -2.94
CA ILE A 86 10.89 4.99 -3.59
C ILE A 86 11.56 5.81 -4.71
N GLY A 87 10.77 6.62 -5.41
CA GLY A 87 11.22 7.45 -6.52
C GLY A 87 12.31 8.46 -6.12
N GLU A 88 12.12 9.19 -5.02
CA GLU A 88 13.08 10.15 -4.49
C GLU A 88 14.26 9.45 -3.83
N TRP A 89 14.03 8.40 -3.03
CA TRP A 89 15.12 7.65 -2.39
C TRP A 89 16.09 7.05 -3.42
N LEU A 90 15.59 6.56 -4.55
CA LEU A 90 16.44 6.05 -5.62
C LEU A 90 17.30 7.14 -6.29
N GLN A 91 16.90 8.40 -6.24
CA GLN A 91 17.68 9.53 -6.75
C GLN A 91 18.72 9.98 -5.72
N ASP A 92 18.34 10.06 -4.45
CA ASP A 92 19.19 10.46 -3.33
C ASP A 92 18.98 9.55 -2.10
N PRO A 93 19.69 8.40 -2.00
CA PRO A 93 19.53 7.44 -0.92
C PRO A 93 20.30 7.89 0.34
N SER A 94 19.95 9.08 0.85
CA SER A 94 20.62 9.71 1.98
C SER A 94 20.18 9.15 3.34
N GLU A 95 19.03 8.49 3.39
CA GLU A 95 18.49 7.83 4.57
C GLU A 95 18.40 6.30 4.35
N PRO A 96 18.39 5.50 5.44
CA PRO A 96 18.28 4.04 5.34
C PRO A 96 16.98 3.62 4.66
N LEU A 97 17.02 2.57 3.84
CA LEU A 97 15.84 2.12 3.09
C LEU A 97 14.67 1.74 4.01
N HIS A 98 14.95 1.19 5.19
CA HIS A 98 13.93 0.78 6.17
C HIS A 98 13.20 1.93 6.86
N ASP A 99 13.59 3.18 6.61
CA ASP A 99 12.87 4.37 7.07
C ASP A 99 11.97 4.98 5.98
N VAL A 100 11.97 4.41 4.76
CA VAL A 100 11.25 4.90 3.59
C VAL A 100 10.04 4.02 3.30
N ALA A 101 8.88 4.60 2.94
CA ALA A 101 7.71 3.81 2.58
C ALA A 101 7.87 3.08 1.21
N PRO A 102 7.32 1.87 1.03
CA PRO A 102 6.60 1.05 2.01
C PRO A 102 7.50 0.27 2.98
N PHE A 103 8.82 0.44 2.90
CA PHE A 103 9.79 -0.42 3.57
C PHE A 103 9.81 -0.27 5.09
N ASP A 104 9.36 0.87 5.61
CA ASP A 104 9.12 1.13 7.03
C ASP A 104 8.03 0.26 7.67
N ARG A 105 7.20 -0.38 6.82
CA ARG A 105 6.18 -1.35 7.22
C ARG A 105 6.72 -2.77 7.34
N PHE A 106 7.84 -3.09 6.68
CA PHE A 106 8.44 -4.42 6.79
C PHE A 106 9.13 -4.62 8.14
N ASP A 107 9.06 -5.85 8.65
CA ASP A 107 9.88 -6.27 9.78
C ASP A 107 11.37 -6.06 9.47
N LEU A 108 12.11 -5.48 10.43
CA LEU A 108 13.53 -5.17 10.26
C LEU A 108 14.37 -6.39 9.85
N ARG A 109 13.97 -7.62 10.17
CA ARG A 109 14.67 -8.84 9.71
C ARG A 109 14.60 -9.02 8.20
N VAL A 110 13.50 -8.61 7.56
CA VAL A 110 13.40 -8.52 6.09
C VAL A 110 14.39 -7.47 5.59
N MET A 111 14.33 -6.28 6.18
CA MET A 111 15.14 -5.13 5.78
C MET A 111 16.64 -5.37 5.96
N MET A 112 17.05 -6.14 6.97
CA MET A 112 18.44 -6.56 7.17
C MET A 112 18.96 -7.48 6.05
N LEU A 113 18.10 -8.30 5.44
CA LEU A 113 18.50 -9.21 4.36
C LEU A 113 18.64 -8.49 3.02
N VAL A 114 17.78 -7.50 2.76
CA VAL A 114 17.85 -6.70 1.52
C VAL A 114 18.85 -5.54 1.64
N GLY A 115 19.06 -5.03 2.86
CA GLY A 115 19.84 -3.82 3.11
C GLY A 115 19.32 -2.62 2.32
N ASP A 116 20.24 -1.72 1.95
CA ASP A 116 19.92 -0.57 1.08
C ASP A 116 20.07 -0.92 -0.42
N SER A 117 19.60 -2.10 -0.81
CA SER A 117 19.72 -2.60 -2.18
C SER A 117 18.84 -1.80 -3.14
N ARG A 118 19.47 -0.91 -3.92
CA ARG A 118 18.79 -0.10 -4.95
C ARG A 118 18.09 -0.94 -6.02
N ALA A 119 18.65 -2.09 -6.38
CA ALA A 119 18.04 -2.99 -7.37
C ALA A 119 16.75 -3.62 -6.83
N TRP A 120 16.74 -3.98 -5.54
CA TRP A 120 15.54 -4.50 -4.89
C TRP A 120 14.47 -3.41 -4.73
N ALA A 121 14.87 -2.20 -4.32
CA ALA A 121 13.96 -1.06 -4.23
C ALA A 121 13.34 -0.67 -5.60
N GLU A 122 14.11 -0.63 -6.68
CA GLU A 122 13.54 -0.39 -8.03
C GLU A 122 12.66 -1.56 -8.50
N ALA A 123 12.96 -2.80 -8.11
CA ALA A 123 12.08 -3.93 -8.39
C ALA A 123 10.74 -3.79 -7.67
N VAL A 124 10.73 -3.39 -6.38
CA VAL A 124 9.51 -3.07 -5.63
C VAL A 124 8.75 -1.93 -6.32
N ARG A 125 9.43 -0.84 -6.68
CA ARG A 125 8.83 0.29 -7.41
C ARG A 125 8.15 -0.15 -8.71
N GLN A 126 8.79 -1.05 -9.46
CA GLN A 126 8.22 -1.57 -10.69
C GLN A 126 6.99 -2.45 -10.41
N ARG A 127 6.98 -3.23 -9.33
CA ARG A 127 5.78 -3.98 -8.91
C ARG A 127 4.65 -3.05 -8.49
N CYS A 128 4.93 -1.98 -7.75
CA CYS A 128 3.92 -0.97 -7.41
C CYS A 128 3.24 -0.40 -8.66
N ARG A 129 4.00 -0.14 -9.74
CA ARG A 129 3.42 0.33 -11.02
C ARG A 129 2.47 -0.70 -11.63
N VAL A 130 2.87 -1.96 -11.66
CA VAL A 130 2.03 -3.05 -12.18
C VAL A 130 0.75 -3.18 -11.37
N LEU A 131 0.86 -3.18 -10.03
CA LEU A 131 -0.27 -3.25 -9.13
C LEU A 131 -1.19 -2.03 -9.26
N TYR A 132 -0.64 -0.83 -9.44
CA TYR A 132 -1.42 0.37 -9.70
C TYR A 132 -2.31 0.19 -10.94
N ASP A 133 -1.71 -0.24 -12.06
CA ASP A 133 -2.41 -0.44 -13.33
C ASP A 133 -3.47 -1.55 -13.22
N GLU A 134 -3.18 -2.61 -12.48
CA GLU A 134 -4.10 -3.73 -12.26
C GLU A 134 -5.28 -3.35 -11.37
N VAL A 135 -5.04 -2.63 -10.27
CA VAL A 135 -6.11 -2.16 -9.39
C VAL A 135 -6.98 -1.14 -10.13
N GLU A 136 -6.41 -0.26 -10.96
CA GLU A 136 -7.19 0.62 -11.85
C GLU A 136 -8.08 -0.17 -12.82
N ALA A 137 -7.59 -1.33 -13.30
CA ALA A 137 -8.30 -2.22 -14.22
C ALA A 137 -9.26 -3.22 -13.53
N GLY A 138 -9.41 -3.19 -12.20
CA GLY A 138 -10.32 -4.09 -11.48
C GLY A 138 -9.74 -5.44 -11.11
N THR A 139 -8.41 -5.56 -11.02
CA THR A 139 -7.70 -6.82 -10.72
C THR A 139 -6.93 -6.71 -9.41
N LEU A 140 -7.07 -7.72 -8.54
CA LEU A 140 -6.27 -7.88 -7.32
C LEU A 140 -5.13 -8.89 -7.52
N PRO A 141 -4.09 -8.86 -6.67
CA PRO A 141 -2.97 -9.80 -6.75
C PRO A 141 -3.40 -11.27 -6.82
N PHE A 142 -4.44 -11.65 -6.09
CA PHE A 142 -4.94 -13.02 -6.00
C PHE A 142 -5.92 -13.42 -7.12
N ASP A 143 -6.30 -12.50 -8.01
CA ASP A 143 -7.09 -12.83 -9.20
C ASP A 143 -6.27 -13.55 -10.28
N ARG A 144 -4.94 -13.59 -10.12
CA ARG A 144 -4.01 -14.22 -11.06
C ARG A 144 -2.83 -14.84 -10.34
N PRO A 145 -2.15 -15.83 -10.94
CA PRO A 145 -0.84 -16.24 -10.48
C PRO A 145 0.12 -15.04 -10.46
N GLY A 146 0.86 -14.89 -9.36
CA GLY A 146 1.71 -13.74 -9.12
C GLY A 146 2.80 -13.99 -8.10
N PRO A 147 3.83 -13.14 -8.09
CA PRO A 147 4.89 -13.20 -7.10
C PRO A 147 4.40 -12.78 -5.71
N LEU A 148 4.97 -13.36 -4.64
CA LEU A 148 4.61 -13.08 -3.23
C LEU A 148 4.59 -11.57 -2.91
N ILE A 149 5.54 -10.82 -3.47
CA ILE A 149 5.65 -9.37 -3.22
C ILE A 149 4.36 -8.61 -3.59
N ASP A 150 3.54 -9.11 -4.51
CA ASP A 150 2.31 -8.43 -4.92
C ASP A 150 1.29 -8.33 -3.78
N GLU A 151 1.00 -9.47 -3.13
CA GLU A 151 0.07 -9.53 -2.00
C GLU A 151 0.63 -8.79 -0.78
N VAL A 152 1.94 -8.95 -0.52
CA VAL A 152 2.66 -8.21 0.53
C VAL A 152 2.53 -6.69 0.34
N LEU A 153 2.65 -6.18 -0.89
CA LEU A 153 2.57 -4.74 -1.17
C LEU A 153 1.15 -4.18 -1.07
N ILE A 154 0.14 -4.92 -1.52
CA ILE A 154 -1.25 -4.48 -1.34
C ILE A 154 -1.63 -4.49 0.15
N GLY A 155 -1.26 -5.55 0.86
CA GLY A 155 -1.42 -5.64 2.30
C GLY A 155 -0.76 -4.47 3.03
N ALA A 156 0.49 -4.16 2.68
CA ALA A 156 1.19 -3.00 3.21
C ALA A 156 0.44 -1.70 2.89
N ALA A 157 -0.23 -1.58 1.75
CA ALA A 157 -0.89 -0.35 1.30
C ALA A 157 -2.20 -0.06 2.04
N LEU A 158 -2.87 -1.07 2.63
CA LEU A 158 -4.21 -0.93 3.21
C LEU A 158 -4.30 0.18 4.27
N ASP A 159 -3.37 0.22 5.21
CA ASP A 159 -3.36 1.23 6.28
C ASP A 159 -3.15 2.66 5.73
N GLY A 160 -2.27 2.80 4.74
CA GLY A 160 -2.04 4.08 4.06
C GLY A 160 -3.26 4.52 3.25
N ALA A 161 -3.86 3.60 2.50
CA ALA A 161 -5.09 3.82 1.74
C ALA A 161 -6.25 4.26 2.63
N ARG A 162 -6.48 3.60 3.78
CA ARG A 162 -7.46 4.02 4.78
C ARG A 162 -7.19 5.44 5.26
N THR A 163 -5.92 5.75 5.54
CA THR A 163 -5.50 7.08 6.00
C THR A 163 -5.79 8.15 4.95
N TRP A 164 -5.50 7.90 3.66
CA TRP A 164 -5.85 8.83 2.59
C TRP A 164 -7.34 9.12 2.52
N LEU A 165 -8.18 8.07 2.57
CA LEU A 165 -9.63 8.21 2.47
C LEU A 165 -10.21 9.02 3.65
N GLN A 166 -9.63 8.87 4.84
CA GLN A 166 -10.05 9.59 6.05
C GLN A 166 -9.55 11.03 6.09
N ASP A 167 -8.27 11.25 5.78
CA ASP A 167 -7.62 12.54 5.99
C ASP A 167 -7.77 13.49 4.78
N MET A 168 -7.96 12.94 3.57
CA MET A 168 -8.12 13.72 2.33
C MET A 168 -9.38 13.31 1.54
N PRO A 169 -10.58 13.40 2.12
CA PRO A 169 -11.82 13.01 1.45
C PRO A 169 -12.05 13.77 0.13
N GLU A 170 -11.49 14.98 -0.03
CA GLU A 170 -11.56 15.77 -1.25
C GLU A 170 -10.98 15.07 -2.48
N LEU A 171 -9.98 14.18 -2.30
CA LEU A 171 -9.39 13.42 -3.41
C LEU A 171 -10.37 12.39 -4.00
N PHE A 172 -11.44 12.09 -3.26
CA PHE A 172 -12.39 11.02 -3.55
C PHE A 172 -13.80 11.53 -3.87
N GLU A 173 -14.04 12.85 -3.81
CA GLU A 173 -15.37 13.47 -4.02
C GLU A 173 -16.04 13.07 -5.35
N ARG A 174 -15.24 12.75 -6.37
CA ARG A 174 -15.72 12.36 -7.70
C ARG A 174 -16.13 10.90 -7.82
N ILE A 175 -15.74 10.08 -6.88
CA ILE A 175 -16.09 8.67 -6.81
C ILE A 175 -17.31 8.57 -5.89
N PRO A 176 -18.42 7.95 -6.31
CA PRO A 176 -19.58 7.76 -5.44
C PRO A 176 -19.19 7.05 -4.14
N ARG A 177 -19.72 7.55 -3.01
CA ARG A 177 -19.60 6.86 -1.72
C ARG A 177 -20.44 5.59 -1.77
N ARG A 178 -19.94 4.50 -1.19
CA ARG A 178 -20.76 3.31 -0.89
C ARG A 178 -20.89 3.16 0.62
N ASP A 179 -22.12 3.17 1.09
CA ASP A 179 -22.43 2.89 2.50
C ASP A 179 -22.56 1.39 2.69
N SER A 180 -22.17 0.90 3.87
CA SER A 180 -22.33 -0.50 4.23
C SER A 180 -23.82 -0.83 4.37
N VAL A 181 -24.19 -2.04 3.95
CA VAL A 181 -25.54 -2.59 4.20
C VAL A 181 -25.37 -3.86 5.01
N ASP A 182 -25.68 -3.73 6.29
CA ASP A 182 -25.69 -4.83 7.26
C ASP A 182 -27.16 -5.11 7.57
N ASP A 183 -27.83 -5.87 6.70
CA ASP A 183 -29.20 -6.31 6.96
C ASP A 183 -29.13 -7.62 7.75
N ASP A 184 -29.47 -7.57 9.04
CA ASP A 184 -29.63 -8.71 9.95
C ASP A 184 -30.74 -9.70 9.50
N ASP A 185 -31.46 -9.39 8.41
CA ASP A 185 -32.58 -10.16 7.83
C ASP A 185 -32.19 -10.79 6.47
N ASP A 186 -31.28 -11.78 6.50
CA ASP A 186 -31.22 -13.03 5.69
C ASP A 186 -31.49 -13.10 4.16
N GLU A 187 -31.58 -12.02 3.38
CA GLU A 187 -31.76 -12.15 1.90
C GLU A 187 -30.90 -11.26 0.99
N VAL A 188 -30.13 -10.30 1.52
CA VAL A 188 -29.20 -9.49 0.71
C VAL A 188 -27.78 -9.74 1.19
N ALA A 189 -26.88 -10.16 0.28
CA ALA A 189 -25.48 -10.33 0.61
C ALA A 189 -24.92 -9.00 1.17
N SER A 190 -24.25 -9.06 2.33
CA SER A 190 -23.62 -7.91 2.98
C SER A 190 -22.76 -7.15 1.96
N VAL A 191 -23.03 -5.85 1.81
CA VAL A 191 -22.28 -4.99 0.87
C VAL A 191 -21.24 -4.20 1.64
N ILE A 192 -19.97 -4.36 1.28
CA ILE A 192 -18.86 -3.64 1.89
C ILE A 192 -18.93 -2.13 1.60
N GLY A 193 -18.94 -1.31 2.64
CA GLY A 193 -18.90 0.14 2.57
C GLY A 193 -17.48 0.71 2.60
N ASP A 194 -17.36 2.00 2.31
CA ASP A 194 -16.07 2.72 2.26
C ASP A 194 -15.29 2.70 3.59
N ASP A 195 -16.01 2.53 4.71
CA ASP A 195 -15.46 2.52 6.06
C ASP A 195 -15.06 1.11 6.55
N ASP A 196 -15.44 0.05 5.83
CA ASP A 196 -15.31 -1.36 6.25
C ASP A 196 -13.92 -1.97 5.94
N TRP A 197 -12.85 -1.27 6.33
CA TRP A 197 -11.48 -1.70 6.06
C TRP A 197 -11.07 -3.00 6.75
N SER A 198 -11.74 -3.38 7.85
CA SER A 198 -11.52 -4.70 8.46
C SER A 198 -12.03 -5.82 7.56
N VAL A 199 -13.19 -5.63 6.92
CA VAL A 199 -13.75 -6.59 5.96
C VAL A 199 -12.84 -6.71 4.73
N VAL A 200 -12.25 -5.60 4.27
CA VAL A 200 -11.23 -5.66 3.21
C VAL A 200 -10.06 -6.55 3.63
N SER A 201 -9.54 -6.37 4.85
CA SER A 201 -8.43 -7.19 5.35
C SER A 201 -8.81 -8.67 5.39
N ASP A 202 -9.99 -9.00 5.94
CA ASP A 202 -10.47 -10.38 6.04
C ASP A 202 -10.61 -11.03 4.66
N ILE A 203 -11.12 -10.30 3.65
CA ILE A 203 -11.22 -10.79 2.26
C ILE A 203 -9.84 -11.06 1.68
N PHE A 204 -8.85 -10.21 1.96
CA PHE A 204 -7.48 -10.45 1.52
C PHE A 204 -6.87 -11.67 2.18
N ASP A 205 -7.14 -11.91 3.47
CA ASP A 205 -6.69 -13.12 4.17
C ASP A 205 -7.35 -14.38 3.60
N ASP A 206 -8.65 -14.33 3.31
CA ASP A 206 -9.41 -15.49 2.80
C ASP A 206 -9.06 -15.83 1.35
N GLU A 207 -8.80 -14.82 0.51
CA GLU A 207 -8.58 -15.00 -0.92
C GLU A 207 -7.10 -15.00 -1.34
N CYS A 208 -6.17 -14.77 -0.41
CA CYS A 208 -4.74 -14.77 -0.71
C CYS A 208 -4.29 -16.07 -1.37
N CYS A 209 -3.38 -15.97 -2.34
CA CYS A 209 -2.69 -17.14 -2.86
C CYS A 209 -1.48 -17.51 -1.98
N TRP A 210 -0.92 -16.53 -1.28
CA TRP A 210 0.24 -16.68 -0.41
C TRP A 210 -0.17 -16.60 1.06
N ASP A 211 -0.32 -17.75 1.70
CA ASP A 211 -0.71 -17.88 3.12
C ASP A 211 0.21 -17.11 4.09
N GLU A 212 1.46 -16.81 3.69
CA GLU A 212 2.42 -16.04 4.46
C GLU A 212 2.49 -14.53 4.14
N TRP A 213 1.58 -13.98 3.33
CA TRP A 213 1.69 -12.61 2.82
C TRP A 213 1.80 -11.54 3.92
N GLU A 214 1.11 -11.71 5.04
CA GLU A 214 1.11 -10.74 6.16
C GLU A 214 2.35 -10.86 7.05
N VAL A 215 3.01 -12.02 7.08
CA VAL A 215 4.10 -12.34 8.01
C VAL A 215 5.26 -11.33 7.94
N PRO A 216 5.69 -10.83 6.77
CA PRO A 216 6.66 -9.76 6.66
C PRO A 216 6.25 -8.40 7.23
N LEU A 217 4.95 -8.13 7.37
CA LEU A 217 4.39 -6.85 7.83
C LEU A 217 4.19 -6.83 9.36
N LEU A 218 4.08 -8.02 9.97
CA LEU A 218 3.89 -8.17 11.41
C LEU A 218 5.23 -8.14 12.16
N ARG A 219 5.49 -7.01 12.85
CA ARG A 219 6.72 -6.81 13.64
C ARG A 219 6.88 -7.90 14.70
N GLY A 220 8.02 -8.60 14.65
CA GLY A 220 8.36 -9.65 15.60
C GLY A 220 7.63 -10.96 15.36
N HIS A 221 6.99 -11.17 14.19
CA HIS A 221 6.26 -12.41 13.91
C HIS A 221 7.16 -13.64 14.12
N PRO A 222 6.69 -14.66 14.88
CA PRO A 222 7.51 -15.80 15.27
C PRO A 222 7.86 -16.72 14.08
N LEU A 223 7.01 -16.77 13.04
CA LEU A 223 7.25 -17.60 11.86
C LEU A 223 8.14 -16.93 10.82
N LEU A 224 8.38 -15.62 10.92
CA LEU A 224 9.17 -14.89 9.92
C LEU A 224 10.56 -15.51 9.65
N PRO A 225 11.34 -15.99 10.64
CA PRO A 225 12.63 -16.64 10.36
C PRO A 225 12.50 -17.89 9.49
N ALA A 226 11.44 -18.69 9.67
CA ALA A 226 11.20 -19.88 8.86
C ALA A 226 10.77 -19.50 7.44
N VAL A 227 9.84 -18.54 7.33
CA VAL A 227 9.41 -17.99 6.03
C VAL A 227 10.61 -17.43 5.25
N LEU A 228 11.48 -16.63 5.89
CA LEU A 228 12.66 -16.05 5.25
C LEU A 228 13.72 -17.10 4.86
N ALA A 229 13.80 -18.22 5.59
CA ALA A 229 14.71 -19.31 5.27
C ALA A 229 14.27 -20.05 3.99
N GLU A 230 12.97 -20.25 3.80
CA GLU A 230 12.43 -20.88 2.60
C GLU A 230 12.30 -19.90 1.43
N ARG A 231 11.88 -18.67 1.71
CA ARG A 231 11.63 -17.58 0.76
C ARG A 231 12.40 -16.34 1.13
N HIS A 232 13.66 -16.33 0.72
CA HIS A 232 14.51 -15.14 0.84
C HIS A 232 13.89 -13.94 0.09
N PRO A 233 13.95 -12.69 0.60
CA PRO A 233 13.31 -11.52 -0.01
C PRO A 233 13.68 -11.22 -1.47
N PHE A 234 14.85 -11.66 -1.93
CA PHE A 234 15.25 -11.54 -3.34
C PHE A 234 14.50 -12.49 -4.28
N ARG A 235 13.81 -13.51 -3.75
CA ARG A 235 12.95 -14.44 -4.50
C ARG A 235 11.49 -14.06 -4.47
N TRP A 236 11.11 -13.01 -3.75
CA TRP A 236 9.71 -12.59 -3.64
C TRP A 236 9.13 -12.07 -4.96
N PHE A 237 9.97 -11.80 -5.97
CA PHE A 237 9.57 -11.41 -7.33
C PHE A 237 9.44 -12.58 -8.29
N ASP A 238 9.82 -13.79 -7.87
CA ASP A 238 9.77 -14.97 -8.73
C ASP A 238 8.31 -15.40 -8.91
N VAL A 239 7.91 -15.63 -10.17
CA VAL A 239 6.60 -16.20 -10.48
C VAL A 239 6.69 -17.72 -10.34
N VAL A 240 6.37 -18.19 -9.14
CA VAL A 240 6.34 -19.62 -8.79
C VAL A 240 4.97 -19.98 -8.23
N GLU A 241 4.72 -21.28 -8.05
CA GLU A 241 3.49 -21.76 -7.43
C GLU A 241 3.34 -21.18 -6.01
N PRO A 242 2.20 -20.54 -5.70
CA PRO A 242 1.92 -20.04 -4.37
C PRO A 242 1.95 -21.17 -3.33
N THR A 243 2.24 -20.80 -2.08
CA THR A 243 2.20 -21.75 -0.95
C THR A 243 0.84 -22.37 -0.74
N GLY A 244 -0.22 -21.61 -1.01
CA GLY A 244 -1.60 -21.96 -0.75
C GLY A 244 -1.90 -22.12 0.74
N ALA A 245 -3.20 -22.24 1.04
CA ALA A 245 -3.70 -22.41 2.40
C ALA A 245 -2.98 -23.54 3.16
N GLY A 246 -2.82 -23.34 4.46
CA GLY A 246 -2.25 -24.36 5.34
C GLY A 246 -0.73 -24.32 5.46
N TYR A 247 -0.04 -23.40 4.77
CA TYR A 247 1.42 -23.34 4.77
C TYR A 247 1.99 -22.95 6.12
N LEU A 248 1.43 -21.96 6.79
CA LEU A 248 1.85 -21.55 8.13
C LEU A 248 1.62 -22.67 9.15
N GLN A 249 0.54 -23.44 9.01
CA GLN A 249 0.25 -24.63 9.81
C GLN A 249 1.29 -25.73 9.56
N ARG A 250 1.65 -25.98 8.29
CA ARG A 250 2.75 -26.92 7.94
C ARG A 250 4.09 -26.49 8.53
N LEU A 251 4.42 -25.19 8.48
CA LEU A 251 5.64 -24.63 9.07
C LEU A 251 5.70 -24.82 10.60
N THR A 252 4.55 -24.78 11.27
CA THR A 252 4.47 -25.01 12.73
C THR A 252 4.40 -26.49 13.11
N GLY A 253 4.43 -27.40 12.13
CA GLY A 253 4.31 -28.84 12.35
C GLY A 253 2.89 -29.29 12.69
N MET A 254 1.88 -28.45 12.45
CA MET A 254 0.48 -28.83 12.54
C MET A 254 0.06 -29.52 11.24
N VAL A 255 -0.60 -30.68 11.35
CA VAL A 255 -1.14 -31.41 10.19
C VAL A 255 -2.41 -30.69 9.74
N VAL A 256 -2.48 -30.33 8.46
CA VAL A 256 -3.70 -29.87 7.80
C VAL A 256 -4.30 -31.10 7.13
N ASP A 257 -5.50 -31.52 7.56
CA ASP A 257 -6.25 -32.55 6.85
C ASP A 257 -6.86 -31.92 5.59
N ASP A 258 -6.66 -32.57 4.44
CA ASP A 258 -7.16 -32.16 3.11
C ASP A 258 -8.69 -32.09 3.01
#